data_AF-A0A101QJA9-F1
#
_entry.id   AF-A0A101QJA9-F1
#
_cell.length_a   1.000
_cell.length_b   1.000
_cell.length_c   1.000
_cell.angle_alpha   90.00
_cell.angle_beta   90.00
_cell.angle_gamma   90.00
#
_symmetry.space_group_name_H-M   'P 1'
#
loop_
_entity.id
_entity.type
_entity.pdbx_description
1 polymer ?
#
loop_
_entity_poly.entity_id
_entity_poly.type
_entity_poly.pdbx_seq_one_letter_code
_entity_poly.pdbx_strand_id
1 'polypeptide(L)'
;MNESGTGSTATPVEERLRAALAARAHTVGPADLRPLRPPTGPVRSRRVLVRRAVAGVLVLAAVAALVFLSVRREPARPVEPARSPHPPISTPTPVPSPVGPSTPQPSPSARQP
;
A
#
# COMPACT_ATOMS: atom_id res chain seq x y z
N MET A 1 -56.52 1.56 -36.98
CA MET A 1 -55.89 2.42 -38.00
C MET A 1 -56.31 3.81 -37.60
N ASN A 2 -55.45 4.56 -36.91
CA ASN A 2 -55.87 5.75 -36.19
C ASN A 2 -55.67 6.96 -37.11
N GLU A 3 -56.72 7.35 -37.83
CA GLU A 3 -56.72 8.60 -38.57
C GLU A 3 -56.73 9.79 -37.60
N SER A 4 -55.55 10.37 -37.35
CA SER A 4 -55.43 11.68 -36.72
C SER A 4 -56.00 12.75 -37.66
N GLY A 5 -57.32 12.98 -37.56
CA GLY A 5 -58.04 14.06 -38.22
C GLY A 5 -57.74 15.42 -37.58
N THR A 6 -56.54 15.96 -37.77
CA THR A 6 -56.18 17.32 -37.34
C THR A 6 -55.52 18.15 -38.45
N GLY A 7 -55.73 17.76 -39.71
CA GLY A 7 -55.43 18.63 -40.85
C GLY A 7 -56.70 19.35 -41.31
N SER A 8 -56.74 20.69 -41.19
CA SER A 8 -57.16 21.57 -42.30
C SER A 8 -57.83 22.91 -41.91
N THR A 9 -57.99 23.26 -40.63
CA THR A 9 -58.38 24.65 -40.28
C THR A 9 -57.66 25.13 -39.03
N ALA A 10 -56.34 25.32 -39.12
CA ALA A 10 -55.62 26.07 -38.10
C ALA A 10 -56.24 27.46 -38.01
N THR A 11 -56.62 27.87 -36.79
CA THR A 11 -57.20 29.20 -36.59
C THR A 11 -56.20 30.27 -37.05
N PRO A 12 -56.64 31.44 -37.54
CA PRO A 12 -55.74 32.48 -38.05
C PRO A 12 -54.74 33.01 -37.00
N VAL A 13 -54.97 32.69 -35.72
CA VAL A 13 -54.04 32.96 -34.61
C VAL A 13 -52.95 31.91 -34.54
N GLU A 14 -53.27 30.63 -34.71
CA GLU A 14 -52.27 29.54 -34.74
C GLU A 14 -51.30 29.70 -35.91
N GLU A 15 -51.76 30.15 -37.08
CA GLU A 15 -50.87 30.40 -38.22
C GLU A 15 -49.91 31.56 -37.93
N ARG A 16 -50.39 32.63 -37.29
CA ARG A 16 -49.54 33.75 -36.84
C ARG A 16 -48.54 33.31 -35.78
N LEU A 17 -48.97 32.47 -34.83
CA LEU A 17 -48.10 31.94 -33.79
C LEU A 17 -47.03 31.03 -34.39
N ARG A 18 -47.42 30.17 -35.34
CA ARG A 18 -46.51 29.29 -36.09
C ARG A 18 -45.50 30.10 -36.88
N ALA A 19 -45.93 31.14 -37.58
CA ALA A 19 -45.04 32.04 -38.32
C ALA A 19 -44.08 32.82 -37.40
N ALA A 20 -44.59 33.35 -36.28
CA ALA A 20 -43.76 34.05 -35.30
C ALA A 20 -42.71 33.13 -34.66
N LEU A 21 -43.10 31.90 -34.33
CA LEU A 21 -42.21 30.91 -33.73
C LEU A 21 -41.18 30.39 -34.73
N ALA A 22 -41.58 30.20 -35.99
CA ALA A 22 -40.65 29.91 -37.09
C ALA A 22 -39.64 31.05 -37.27
N ALA A 23 -40.10 32.31 -37.32
CA ALA A 23 -39.20 33.46 -37.41
C ALA A 23 -38.21 33.51 -36.23
N ARG A 24 -38.66 33.18 -35.01
CA ARG A 24 -37.76 33.11 -33.85
C ARG A 24 -36.76 31.96 -33.94
N ALA A 25 -37.15 30.81 -34.46
CA ALA A 25 -36.24 29.69 -34.68
C ALA A 25 -35.09 30.04 -35.64
N HIS A 26 -35.35 30.88 -36.65
CA HIS A 26 -34.31 31.35 -37.58
C HIS A 26 -33.32 32.33 -36.93
N THR A 27 -33.67 32.92 -35.79
CA THR A 27 -32.76 33.81 -35.04
C THR A 27 -31.82 33.06 -34.10
N VAL A 28 -32.10 31.78 -33.80
CA VAL A 28 -31.23 30.96 -32.95
C VAL A 28 -30.15 30.32 -33.83
N GLY A 29 -28.92 30.81 -33.68
CA GLY A 29 -27.80 30.29 -34.45
C GLY A 29 -27.27 28.97 -33.89
N PRO A 30 -26.53 28.18 -34.67
CA PRO A 30 -25.82 27.00 -34.17
C PRO A 30 -24.79 27.32 -33.08
N ALA A 31 -24.36 28.58 -33.00
CA ALA A 31 -23.49 29.08 -31.93
C ALA A 31 -24.23 29.18 -30.57
N ASP A 32 -25.52 29.50 -30.57
CA ASP A 32 -26.35 29.60 -29.36
C ASP A 32 -26.76 28.23 -28.83
N LEU A 33 -26.82 27.24 -29.73
CA LEU A 33 -27.11 25.85 -29.41
C LEU A 33 -25.87 25.07 -28.96
N ARG A 34 -24.67 25.65 -29.08
CA ARG A 34 -23.47 24.98 -28.59
C ARG A 34 -23.52 24.92 -27.07
N PRO A 35 -23.32 23.74 -26.47
CA PRO A 35 -23.08 23.65 -25.05
C PRO A 35 -21.97 24.63 -24.67
N LEU A 36 -22.25 25.53 -23.73
CA LEU A 36 -21.23 26.43 -23.20
C LEU A 36 -20.02 25.57 -22.83
N ARG A 37 -18.90 25.81 -23.51
CA ARG A 37 -17.67 25.08 -23.23
C ARG A 37 -17.36 25.31 -21.76
N PRO A 38 -17.22 24.25 -20.94
CA PRO A 38 -16.86 24.43 -19.54
C PRO A 38 -15.56 25.23 -19.50
N PRO A 39 -15.44 26.23 -18.60
CA PRO A 39 -14.27 27.10 -18.57
C PRO A 39 -13.03 26.22 -18.44
N THR A 40 -12.25 26.13 -19.51
CA THR A 40 -10.94 25.47 -19.52
C THR A 40 -9.93 26.39 -18.86
N GLY A 41 -10.23 26.80 -17.62
CA GLY A 41 -9.30 27.53 -16.77
C GLY A 41 -8.19 26.59 -16.27
N PRO A 42 -7.02 27.12 -15.90
CA PRO A 42 -5.84 26.35 -15.48
C PRO A 42 -5.99 25.61 -14.13
N VAL A 43 -7.21 25.30 -13.69
CA VAL A 43 -7.49 24.70 -12.38
C VAL A 43 -6.85 23.31 -12.23
N ARG A 44 -6.61 22.60 -13.33
CA ARG A 44 -5.90 21.30 -13.32
C ARG A 44 -4.43 21.44 -12.93
N SER A 45 -3.71 22.49 -13.36
CA SER A 45 -2.27 22.60 -13.11
C SER A 45 -1.96 22.86 -11.63
N ARG A 46 -2.75 23.73 -10.98
CA ARG A 46 -2.59 24.04 -9.56
C ARG A 46 -2.80 22.80 -8.67
N ARG A 47 -3.79 21.96 -8.99
CA ARG A 47 -4.04 20.71 -8.24
C ARG A 47 -2.89 19.71 -8.37
N VAL A 48 -2.24 19.63 -9.54
CA VAL A 48 -1.09 18.74 -9.76
C VAL A 48 0.13 19.21 -8.97
N LEU A 49 0.40 20.52 -8.94
CA LEU A 49 1.53 21.08 -8.20
C LEU A 49 1.41 20.82 -6.69
N VAL A 50 0.22 21.06 -6.12
CA VAL A 50 -0.05 20.81 -4.70
C VAL A 50 0.13 19.32 -4.37
N ARG A 51 -0.38 18.42 -5.20
CA ARG A 51 -0.21 16.97 -4.99
C ARG A 51 1.25 16.56 -5.01
N ARG A 52 2.06 17.11 -5.92
CA ARG A 52 3.51 16.84 -5.98
C ARG A 52 4.24 17.37 -4.75
N ALA A 53 3.90 18.57 -4.28
CA ALA A 53 4.48 19.14 -3.07
C ALA A 53 4.16 18.28 -1.82
N VAL A 54 2.89 17.88 -1.66
CA VAL A 54 2.48 16.99 -0.56
C VAL A 54 3.20 15.64 -0.63
N ALA A 55 3.29 15.03 -1.82
CA ALA A 55 4.03 13.79 -2.00
C ALA A 55 5.52 13.94 -1.62
N GLY A 56 6.16 15.03 -2.02
CA GLY A 56 7.54 15.33 -1.65
C GLY A 56 7.74 15.45 -0.14
N VAL A 57 6.83 16.15 0.56
CA VAL A 57 6.86 16.28 2.02
C VAL A 57 6.69 14.92 2.70
N LEU A 58 5.75 14.09 2.24
CA LEU A 58 5.54 12.74 2.79
C LEU A 58 6.75 11.83 2.60
N VAL A 59 7.39 11.89 1.44
CA VAL A 59 8.63 11.13 1.18
C VAL A 59 9.75 11.59 2.12
N LEU A 60 9.95 12.91 2.28
CA LEU A 60 10.94 13.45 3.20
C LEU A 60 10.67 13.01 4.65
N ALA A 61 9.40 13.07 5.09
CA ALA A 61 9.00 12.62 6.42
C ALA A 61 9.27 11.12 6.64
N ALA A 62 8.99 10.28 5.64
CA ALA A 62 9.25 8.84 5.70
C ALA A 62 10.75 8.54 5.81
N VAL A 63 11.59 9.24 5.04
CA VAL A 63 13.05 9.11 5.12
C VAL A 63 13.55 9.52 6.51
N ALA A 64 13.08 10.65 7.04
CA ALA A 64 13.45 11.10 8.38
C ALA A 64 13.04 10.08 9.47
N ALA A 65 11.84 9.52 9.38
CA ALA A 65 11.37 8.48 10.28
C ALA A 65 12.22 7.21 10.20
N LEU A 66 12.62 6.79 8.98
CA LEU A 66 13.47 5.62 8.79
C LEU A 66 14.87 5.83 9.38
N VAL A 67 15.47 7.01 9.17
CA VAL A 67 16.76 7.37 9.77
C VAL A 67 16.66 7.36 11.28
N PHE A 68 15.63 8.02 11.83
CA PHE A 68 15.39 8.06 13.27
C PHE A 68 15.18 6.66 13.87
N LEU A 69 14.39 5.81 13.22
CA LEU A 69 14.17 4.43 13.66
C LEU A 69 15.44 3.59 13.56
N SER A 70 16.25 3.80 12.52
CA SER A 70 17.52 3.09 12.33
C SER A 70 18.54 3.48 13.40
N VAL A 71 18.59 4.75 13.80
CA VAL A 71 19.44 5.22 14.90
C VAL A 71 18.94 4.70 16.26
N ARG A 72 17.62 4.55 16.45
CA ARG A 72 17.04 4.08 17.72
C ARG A 72 16.96 2.57 17.87
N ARG A 73 17.09 1.80 16.79
CA ARG A 73 17.23 0.35 16.89
C ARG A 73 18.63 0.02 17.38
N GLU A 74 18.79 -0.08 18.69
CA GLU A 74 19.91 -0.85 19.24
C GLU A 74 19.77 -2.31 18.78
N PRO A 75 20.88 -3.04 18.49
CA PRO A 75 20.82 -4.46 18.22
C PRO A 75 20.17 -5.16 19.42
N ALA A 76 18.99 -5.75 19.22
CA ALA A 76 18.36 -6.57 20.25
C ALA A 76 19.35 -7.68 20.63
N ARG A 77 19.94 -7.58 21.82
CA ARG A 77 20.90 -8.55 22.33
C ARG A 77 20.18 -9.92 22.35
N PRO A 78 20.78 -10.99 21.81
CA PRO A 78 20.18 -12.31 21.91
C PRO A 78 19.88 -12.61 23.38
N VAL A 79 18.63 -12.95 23.69
CA VAL A 79 18.27 -13.45 25.01
C VAL A 79 19.08 -14.72 25.23
N GLU A 80 19.92 -14.71 26.26
CA GLU A 80 20.72 -15.88 26.63
C GLU A 80 19.76 -17.04 26.93
N PRO A 81 19.94 -18.23 26.30
CA PRO A 81 19.08 -19.37 26.56
C PRO A 81 19.04 -19.68 28.05
N ALA A 82 17.85 -19.92 28.58
CA ALA A 82 17.68 -20.30 29.98
C ALA A 82 18.58 -21.50 30.31
N ARG A 83 19.52 -21.31 31.24
CA ARG A 83 20.35 -22.43 31.72
C ARG A 83 19.42 -23.43 32.41
N SER A 84 19.29 -24.60 31.81
CA SER A 84 18.58 -25.73 32.40
C SER A 84 19.19 -26.05 33.77
N PRO A 85 18.39 -26.24 34.83
CA PRO A 85 18.91 -26.68 36.12
C PRO A 85 19.41 -28.11 35.97
N HIS A 86 20.73 -28.26 35.85
CA HIS A 86 21.36 -29.57 35.80
C HIS A 86 21.14 -30.27 37.16
N PRO A 87 20.53 -31.47 37.22
CA PRO A 87 20.51 -32.24 38.45
C PRO A 87 21.93 -32.73 38.74
N PRO A 88 22.37 -32.75 40.02
CA PRO A 88 23.66 -33.33 40.36
C PRO A 88 23.63 -34.82 40.06
N ILE A 89 24.55 -35.27 39.20
CA ILE A 89 24.82 -36.68 38.97
C ILE A 89 25.45 -37.20 40.26
N SER A 90 24.67 -37.94 41.05
CA SER A 90 25.17 -38.69 42.20
C SER A 90 26.14 -39.76 41.71
N THR A 91 27.44 -39.52 41.91
CA THR A 91 28.51 -40.50 41.74
C THR A 91 28.25 -41.70 42.65
N PRO A 92 28.07 -42.94 42.16
CA PRO A 92 28.05 -44.10 43.04
C PRO A 92 29.47 -44.35 43.57
N THR A 93 29.58 -44.36 44.90
CA THR A 93 30.80 -44.67 45.66
C THR A 93 31.32 -46.06 45.26
N PRO A 94 32.59 -46.22 44.83
CA PRO A 94 33.13 -47.54 44.55
C PRO A 94 33.41 -48.30 45.86
N VAL A 95 32.88 -49.51 45.95
CA VAL A 95 33.19 -50.49 47.02
C VAL A 95 34.69 -50.83 46.96
N PRO A 96 35.44 -50.82 48.08
CA PRO A 96 36.84 -51.19 48.06
C PRO A 96 36.98 -52.70 47.84
N SER A 97 37.57 -53.08 46.70
CA SER A 97 38.03 -54.46 46.45
C SER A 97 39.39 -54.70 47.12
N PRO A 98 39.64 -55.89 47.67
CA PRO A 98 40.83 -56.18 48.46
C PRO A 98 42.11 -56.15 47.64
N VAL A 99 43.17 -55.63 48.29
CA VAL A 99 44.53 -55.43 47.79
C VAL A 99 45.15 -56.74 47.27
N GLY A 100 45.54 -56.74 46.00
CA GLY A 100 46.44 -57.72 45.38
C GLY A 100 47.72 -57.02 44.87
N PRO A 101 48.89 -57.70 44.91
CA PRO A 101 50.19 -57.05 44.84
C PRO A 101 50.58 -56.49 43.46
N SER A 102 51.27 -55.34 43.50
CA SER A 102 51.84 -54.59 42.38
C SER A 102 52.76 -55.40 41.46
N THR A 103 52.58 -55.22 40.14
CA THR A 103 53.64 -55.44 39.14
C THR A 103 53.66 -54.31 38.10
N PRO A 104 54.84 -53.91 37.61
CA PRO A 104 55.09 -52.57 37.09
C PRO A 104 54.72 -52.38 35.62
N GLN A 105 54.33 -51.15 35.29
CA GLN A 105 54.12 -50.60 33.96
C GLN A 105 55.44 -50.57 33.14
N PRO A 106 55.43 -51.04 31.87
CA PRO A 106 56.32 -50.51 30.84
C PRO A 106 55.57 -49.48 29.99
N SER A 107 56.20 -48.31 29.85
CA SER A 107 55.82 -47.21 28.97
C SER A 107 56.38 -47.42 27.54
N PRO A 108 56.14 -46.51 26.60
CA PRO A 108 55.46 -46.72 25.32
C PRO A 108 56.37 -47.25 24.18
N SER A 109 55.77 -47.79 23.12
CA SER A 109 56.36 -47.67 21.78
C SER A 109 55.30 -47.69 20.69
N ALA A 110 55.41 -46.67 19.85
CA ALA A 110 54.57 -46.42 18.70
C ALA A 110 54.70 -47.55 17.67
N ARG A 111 53.59 -47.74 16.93
CA ARG A 111 53.47 -48.61 15.77
C ARG A 111 54.53 -48.27 14.73
N GLN A 112 55.09 -49.31 14.12
CA GLN A 112 55.61 -49.27 12.75
C GLN A 112 55.35 -50.65 12.09
N PRO A 113 55.27 -50.69 10.75
CA PRO A 113 54.27 -51.41 9.95
C PRO A 113 54.27 -52.94 10.06
#